data_AF-A0A316V616-F1
#
_entry.id   AF-A0A316V616-F1
#
_cell.length_a   1.000
_cell.length_b   1.000
_cell.length_c   1.000
_cell.angle_alpha   90.00
_cell.angle_beta   90.00
_cell.angle_gamma   90.00
#
_symmetry.space_group_name_H-M   'P 1'
#
loop_
_entity.id
_entity.type
_entity.pdbx_description
1 polymer ?
#
loop_
_entity_poly.entity_id
_entity_poly.type
_entity_poly.pdbx_seq_one_letter_code
_entity_poly.pdbx_strand_id
1 'polypeptide(L)'
;MFTLTVIHDTIKVLASQLNADVIASLTHNINAKYSNRILPNVGLCVAHFDFLDVSEGHIRHGDGNTYYKTTFRLVVFRPFIGEILVGKVKSSDENGLRITMGFFDDIHITPEGMPQPSAYDRQEAAWFWVWLSEESENVDAILEDAYESKKDERFYIYKDELVRFVIDGDEFNEPEPPGPNAWKESNAGKAPGQTGTDAITVDTSKRIAPYKIKASMSIQGTGMVNWWSEAQAVEGSE
;
A
#
# COMPACT_ATOMS: atom_id res chain seq x y z
N MET A 1 -8.21 7.17 7.17
CA MET A 1 -7.21 6.77 6.15
C MET A 1 -5.90 7.54 6.31
N PHE A 2 -5.94 8.87 6.51
CA PHE A 2 -4.74 9.69 6.76
C PHE A 2 -4.65 10.14 8.22
N THR A 3 -3.44 10.20 8.74
CA THR A 3 -3.12 10.71 10.08
C THR A 3 -2.01 11.76 10.01
N LEU A 4 -1.96 12.65 11.01
CA LEU A 4 -0.88 13.61 11.18
C LEU A 4 0.12 13.06 12.20
N THR A 5 1.35 12.84 11.77
CA THR A 5 2.43 12.36 12.64
C THR A 5 3.44 13.47 12.89
N VAL A 6 3.75 13.73 14.16
CA VAL A 6 4.81 14.67 14.56
C VAL A 6 6.15 13.99 14.44
N ILE A 7 7.07 14.60 13.69
CA ILE A 7 8.43 14.09 13.48
C ILE A 7 9.44 15.15 13.89
N HIS A 8 10.46 14.70 14.64
CA HIS A 8 11.62 15.49 15.01
C HIS A 8 12.79 15.06 14.13
N ASP A 9 13.30 15.95 13.31
CA ASP A 9 14.39 15.64 12.38
C ASP A 9 15.32 16.84 12.19
N THR A 10 16.57 16.55 11.79
CA THR A 10 17.54 17.58 11.39
C THR A 10 17.64 17.63 9.88
N ILE A 11 17.14 18.73 9.30
CA ILE A 11 17.12 18.94 7.87
C ILE A 11 18.34 19.75 7.45
N LYS A 12 19.06 19.23 6.45
CA LYS A 12 20.17 19.95 5.81
C LYS A 12 19.64 20.83 4.68
N VAL A 13 20.09 22.08 4.63
CA VAL A 13 19.85 23.00 3.52
C VAL A 13 21.19 23.28 2.84
N LEU A 14 21.22 23.07 1.52
CA LEU A 14 22.44 23.26 0.73
C LEU A 14 22.78 24.74 0.61
N ALA A 15 24.08 25.05 0.54
CA ALA A 15 24.56 26.43 0.39
C ALA A 15 23.97 27.14 -0.85
N SER A 16 23.70 26.40 -1.92
CA SER A 16 23.07 26.91 -3.15
C SER A 16 21.63 27.39 -2.94
N GLN A 17 20.93 26.85 -1.93
CA GLN A 17 19.53 27.17 -1.63
C GLN A 17 19.39 28.27 -0.57
N LEU A 18 20.50 28.80 -0.03
CA LEU A 18 20.47 29.84 1.02
C LEU A 18 19.88 31.18 0.57
N ASN A 19 19.83 31.44 -0.74
CA ASN A 19 19.23 32.67 -1.27
C ASN A 19 17.68 32.59 -1.32
N ALA A 20 17.11 31.39 -1.19
CA ALA A 20 15.66 31.20 -1.14
C ALA A 20 15.13 31.36 0.29
N ASP A 21 13.81 31.53 0.41
CA ASP A 21 13.16 31.55 1.72
C ASP A 21 13.44 30.24 2.49
N VAL A 22 13.72 30.39 3.79
CA VAL A 22 14.15 29.28 4.64
C VAL A 22 13.01 28.28 4.80
N ILE A 23 11.78 28.75 5.01
CA ILE A 23 10.62 27.87 5.19
C ILE A 23 10.30 27.11 3.89
N ALA A 24 10.36 27.79 2.75
CA ALA A 24 10.19 27.15 1.45
C ALA A 24 11.28 26.07 1.19
N SER A 25 12.54 26.39 1.50
CA SER A 25 13.68 25.48 1.34
C SER A 25 13.58 24.26 2.25
N LEU A 26 13.16 24.45 3.51
CA LEU A 26 12.93 23.35 4.45
C LEU A 26 11.78 22.45 3.98
N THR A 27 10.67 23.05 3.55
CA THR A 27 9.51 22.29 3.04
C THR A 27 9.89 21.43 1.84
N HIS A 28 10.67 22.00 0.91
CA HIS A 28 11.16 21.27 -0.26
C HIS A 28 12.06 20.08 0.15
N ASN A 29 13.01 20.31 1.05
CA ASN A 29 13.92 19.26 1.51
C ASN A 29 13.21 18.18 2.33
N ILE A 30 12.19 18.53 3.13
CA ILE A 30 11.36 17.56 3.86
C ILE A 30 10.56 16.71 2.88
N ASN A 31 9.88 17.32 1.90
CA ASN A 31 9.14 16.57 0.89
C ASN A 31 10.06 15.66 0.09
N ALA A 32 11.23 16.14 -0.35
CA ALA A 32 12.21 15.31 -1.04
C ALA A 32 12.74 14.15 -0.17
N LYS A 33 12.84 14.34 1.15
CA LYS A 33 13.30 13.32 2.09
C LYS A 33 12.22 12.30 2.43
N TYR A 34 10.98 12.71 2.63
CA TYR A 34 9.92 11.86 3.20
C TYR A 34 8.83 11.44 2.22
N SER A 35 8.56 12.19 1.14
CA SER A 35 7.49 11.83 0.21
C SER A 35 7.71 10.46 -0.40
N ASN A 36 6.64 9.67 -0.45
CA ASN A 36 6.61 8.29 -0.95
C ASN A 36 7.60 7.35 -0.22
N ARG A 37 7.96 7.66 1.03
CA ARG A 37 8.73 6.77 1.89
C ARG A 37 7.85 6.17 2.97
N ILE A 38 8.11 4.91 3.27
CA ILE A 38 7.46 4.18 4.35
C ILE A 38 8.32 4.33 5.59
N LEU A 39 7.72 4.85 6.66
CA LEU A 39 8.34 4.89 7.96
C LEU A 39 7.82 3.71 8.80
N PRO A 40 8.71 2.92 9.42
CA PRO A 40 8.31 1.77 10.22
C PRO A 40 7.44 2.21 11.39
N ASN A 41 6.38 1.46 11.66
CA ASN A 41 5.37 1.75 12.70
C ASN A 41 4.59 3.06 12.52
N VAL A 42 4.78 3.80 11.42
CA VAL A 42 4.13 5.09 11.14
C VAL A 42 3.26 5.01 9.89
N GLY A 43 3.77 4.47 8.78
CA GLY A 43 3.02 4.32 7.52
C GLY A 43 3.68 5.03 6.32
N LEU A 44 2.91 5.20 5.24
CA LEU A 44 3.38 5.83 4.01
C LEU A 44 3.29 7.36 4.11
N CYS A 45 4.42 8.06 4.02
CA CYS A 45 4.47 9.51 4.06
C CYS A 45 4.05 10.12 2.71
N VAL A 46 3.09 11.03 2.74
CA VAL A 46 2.56 11.71 1.55
C VAL A 46 3.26 13.05 1.35
N ALA A 47 3.02 13.99 2.28
CA ALA A 47 3.51 15.36 2.17
C ALA A 47 3.64 16.03 3.54
N HIS A 48 4.51 17.04 3.61
CA HIS A 48 4.61 17.97 4.73
C HIS A 48 3.29 18.73 4.95
N PHE A 49 2.83 18.81 6.20
CA PHE A 49 1.66 19.58 6.59
C PHE A 49 2.07 20.98 7.07
N ASP A 50 2.67 21.07 8.26
CA ASP A 50 3.14 22.32 8.84
C ASP A 50 4.34 22.13 9.79
N PHE A 51 4.98 23.25 10.11
CA PHE A 51 6.03 23.31 11.12
C PHE A 51 5.43 23.65 12.48
N LEU A 52 5.86 22.91 13.51
CA LEU A 52 5.58 23.21 14.91
C LEU A 52 6.69 24.06 15.52
N ASP A 53 7.94 23.68 15.23
CA ASP A 53 9.13 24.38 15.74
C ASP A 53 10.27 24.27 14.72
N VAL A 54 11.02 25.37 14.58
CA VAL A 54 12.18 25.48 13.69
C VAL A 54 13.30 26.16 14.45
N SER A 55 14.38 25.43 14.70
CA SER A 55 15.55 25.98 15.37
C SER A 55 16.32 26.95 14.47
N GLU A 56 17.22 27.73 15.07
CA GLU A 56 18.23 28.46 14.32
C GLU A 56 19.13 27.51 13.51
N GLY A 57 19.56 27.97 12.34
CA GLY A 57 20.40 27.20 11.41
C GLY A 57 21.85 27.14 11.88
N HIS A 58 22.38 25.94 12.07
CA HIS A 58 23.75 25.71 12.48
C HIS A 58 24.61 25.27 11.30
N ILE A 59 25.74 25.93 11.08
CA ILE A 59 26.68 25.57 10.01
C ILE A 59 27.73 24.62 10.57
N ARG A 60 27.86 23.44 9.96
CA ARG A 60 28.91 22.49 10.31
C ARG A 60 30.21 22.86 9.59
N HIS A 61 31.34 22.78 10.30
CA HIS A 61 32.66 22.94 9.70
C HIS A 61 32.91 21.88 8.61
N GLY A 62 33.51 22.28 7.49
CA GLY A 62 33.87 21.39 6.37
C GLY A 62 32.91 21.43 5.19
N ASP A 63 31.60 21.36 5.43
CA ASP A 63 30.60 21.26 4.34
C ASP A 63 29.99 22.60 3.93
N GLY A 64 29.98 23.60 4.82
CA GLY A 64 29.36 24.92 4.56
C GLY A 64 27.83 24.89 4.43
N ASN A 65 27.19 23.73 4.66
CA ASN A 65 25.74 23.58 4.67
C ASN A 65 25.13 23.98 6.02
N THR A 66 23.88 24.42 6.00
CA THR A 66 23.15 24.81 7.21
C THR A 66 22.21 23.69 7.65
N TYR A 67 22.22 23.37 8.93
CA TYR A 67 21.41 22.33 9.54
C TYR A 67 20.38 22.95 10.48
N TYR A 68 19.12 22.62 10.26
CA TYR A 68 18.00 23.08 11.08
C TYR A 68 17.40 21.89 11.81
N LYS A 69 17.25 22.00 13.13
CA LYS A 69 16.44 21.04 13.90
C LYS A 69 15.00 21.48 13.78
N THR A 70 14.16 20.64 13.19
CA THR A 70 12.77 20.97 12.90
C THR A 70 11.85 19.93 13.51
N THR A 71 10.79 20.41 14.14
CA THR A 71 9.64 19.60 14.53
C THR A 71 8.49 19.96 13.61
N PHE A 72 7.98 19.00 12.85
CA PHE A 72 6.93 19.23 11.87
C PHE A 72 5.93 18.08 11.84
N ARG A 73 4.77 18.32 11.24
CA ARG A 73 3.74 17.31 11.03
C ARG A 73 3.78 16.82 9.59
N LEU A 74 3.75 15.50 9.41
CA LEU A 74 3.59 14.87 8.10
C LEU A 74 2.19 14.27 7.96
N VAL A 75 1.61 14.42 6.77
CA VAL A 75 0.43 13.65 6.36
C VAL A 75 0.91 12.25 6.00
N VAL A 76 0.45 11.28 6.77
CA VAL A 76 0.80 9.87 6.61
C VAL A 76 -0.44 9.07 6.28
N PHE A 77 -0.36 8.23 5.26
CA PHE A 77 -1.36 7.22 4.97
C PHE A 77 -1.15 6.01 5.90
N ARG A 78 -2.09 5.85 6.82
CA ARG A 78 -2.20 4.72 7.74
C ARG A 78 -3.67 4.55 8.09
N PRO A 79 -4.41 3.70 7.36
CA PRO A 79 -5.79 3.43 7.70
C PRO A 79 -5.89 2.65 9.01
N PHE A 80 -7.02 2.76 9.68
CA PHE A 80 -7.26 2.09 10.97
C PHE A 80 -8.06 0.80 10.78
N ILE A 81 -7.98 -0.11 11.75
CA ILE A 81 -8.72 -1.37 11.74
C ILE A 81 -10.23 -1.08 11.78
N GLY A 82 -10.99 -1.69 10.88
CA GLY A 82 -12.41 -1.47 10.69
C GLY A 82 -12.75 -0.33 9.71
N GLU A 83 -11.76 0.37 9.15
CA GLU A 83 -12.02 1.39 8.14
C GLU A 83 -12.45 0.77 6.81
N ILE A 84 -13.52 1.29 6.20
CA ILE A 84 -14.00 0.84 4.89
C ILE A 84 -13.41 1.74 3.81
N LEU A 85 -12.73 1.14 2.83
CA LEU A 85 -12.10 1.84 1.71
C LEU A 85 -12.57 1.25 0.37
N VAL A 86 -12.35 2.01 -0.70
CA VAL A 86 -12.64 1.61 -2.07
C VAL A 86 -11.35 1.66 -2.88
N GLY A 87 -11.07 0.60 -3.62
CA GLY A 87 -9.88 0.46 -4.45
C GLY A 87 -10.17 -0.34 -5.70
N LYS A 88 -9.15 -0.50 -6.55
CA LYS A 88 -9.24 -1.30 -7.78
C LYS A 88 -8.49 -2.60 -7.63
N VAL A 89 -8.98 -3.67 -8.24
CA VAL A 89 -8.28 -4.96 -8.27
C VAL A 89 -7.05 -4.83 -9.20
N LYS A 90 -5.86 -5.01 -8.65
CA LYS A 90 -4.60 -4.96 -9.42
C LYS A 90 -4.24 -6.32 -10.00
N SER A 91 -4.30 -7.35 -9.17
CA SER A 91 -4.08 -8.75 -9.56
C SER A 91 -4.91 -9.68 -8.69
N SER A 92 -5.17 -10.86 -9.24
CA SER A 92 -5.96 -11.92 -8.62
C SER A 92 -5.13 -13.20 -8.74
N ASP A 93 -4.84 -13.81 -7.59
CA ASP A 93 -4.01 -15.02 -7.48
C ASP A 93 -4.72 -16.05 -6.59
N GLU A 94 -4.29 -17.31 -6.62
CA GLU A 94 -4.81 -18.37 -5.72
C GLU A 94 -4.65 -18.04 -4.23
N ASN A 95 -3.67 -17.20 -3.90
CA ASN A 95 -3.40 -16.76 -2.53
C ASN A 95 -4.30 -15.58 -2.09
N GLY A 96 -5.12 -15.02 -3.00
CA GLY A 96 -6.04 -13.93 -2.70
C GLY A 96 -6.03 -12.80 -3.74
N LEU A 97 -6.61 -11.66 -3.36
CA LEU A 97 -6.71 -10.48 -4.20
C LEU A 97 -5.71 -9.41 -3.76
N ARG A 98 -5.08 -8.75 -4.73
CA ARG A 98 -4.26 -7.56 -4.51
C ARG A 98 -5.00 -6.32 -5.02
N ILE A 99 -5.15 -5.34 -4.15
CA ILE A 99 -5.88 -4.10 -4.42
C ILE A 99 -4.91 -2.92 -4.49
N THR A 100 -5.19 -2.02 -5.42
CA THR A 100 -4.51 -0.73 -5.57
C THR A 100 -5.47 0.43 -5.31
N MET A 101 -4.97 1.48 -4.67
CA MET A 101 -5.64 2.78 -4.57
C MET A 101 -4.93 3.86 -5.39
N GLY A 102 -4.07 3.46 -6.33
CA GLY A 102 -3.28 4.33 -7.20
C GLY A 102 -1.95 4.77 -6.59
N PHE A 103 -1.95 5.31 -5.36
CA PHE A 103 -0.71 5.69 -4.66
C PHE A 103 -0.16 4.57 -3.75
N PHE A 104 -0.96 3.55 -3.46
CA PHE A 104 -0.59 2.40 -2.64
C PHE A 104 -1.15 1.11 -3.23
N ASP A 105 -0.31 0.07 -3.33
CA ASP A 105 -0.58 -1.14 -4.11
C ASP A 105 -0.49 -2.44 -3.29
N ASP A 106 -0.02 -2.39 -2.05
CA ASP A 106 0.27 -3.56 -1.21
C ASP A 106 -0.88 -3.83 -0.22
N ILE A 107 -2.12 -3.80 -0.72
CA ILE A 107 -3.33 -4.20 0.00
C ILE A 107 -3.69 -5.61 -0.43
N HIS A 108 -3.78 -6.52 0.54
CA HIS A 108 -4.03 -7.94 0.30
C HIS A 108 -5.28 -8.40 1.02
N ILE A 109 -6.11 -9.14 0.29
CA ILE A 109 -7.27 -9.85 0.82
C ILE A 109 -6.99 -11.34 0.70
N THR A 110 -6.91 -12.02 1.83
CA THR A 110 -6.71 -13.46 1.90
C THR A 110 -8.04 -14.19 1.65
N PRO A 111 -8.01 -15.48 1.27
CA PRO A 111 -9.24 -16.27 1.08
C PRO A 111 -10.14 -16.30 2.31
N GLU A 112 -9.56 -16.23 3.51
CA GLU A 112 -10.29 -16.15 4.79
C GLU A 112 -11.10 -14.85 4.93
N GLY A 113 -10.62 -13.76 4.33
CA GLY A 113 -11.30 -12.47 4.30
C GLY A 113 -12.29 -12.31 3.14
N MET A 114 -12.45 -13.33 2.30
CA MET A 114 -13.42 -13.29 1.20
C MET A 114 -14.84 -13.66 1.68
N PRO A 115 -15.89 -13.17 1.01
CA PRO A 115 -17.25 -13.60 1.32
C PRO A 115 -17.41 -15.10 1.04
N GLN A 116 -18.07 -15.83 1.93
CA GLN A 116 -18.31 -17.26 1.79
C GLN A 116 -19.72 -17.48 1.20
N PRO A 117 -19.90 -18.41 0.25
CA PRO A 117 -18.90 -19.27 -0.40
C PRO A 117 -18.17 -18.58 -1.56
N SER A 118 -16.84 -18.61 -1.58
CA SER A 118 -16.01 -18.12 -2.68
C SER A 118 -14.87 -19.06 -3.04
N ALA A 119 -14.48 -19.05 -4.31
CA ALA A 119 -13.35 -19.82 -4.82
C ALA A 119 -12.64 -19.11 -5.97
N TYR A 120 -11.43 -19.56 -6.28
CA TYR A 120 -10.60 -19.02 -7.35
C TYR A 120 -10.74 -19.83 -8.64
N ASP A 121 -11.15 -19.21 -9.73
CA ASP A 121 -11.20 -19.88 -11.03
C ASP A 121 -9.89 -19.68 -11.80
N ARG A 122 -9.15 -20.78 -12.04
CA ARG A 122 -7.89 -20.76 -12.80
C ARG A 122 -8.09 -20.44 -14.29
N GLN A 123 -9.25 -20.72 -14.86
CA GLN A 123 -9.50 -20.47 -16.29
C GLN A 123 -9.73 -18.98 -16.54
N GLU A 124 -10.51 -18.33 -15.66
CA GLU A 124 -10.80 -16.89 -15.72
C GLU A 124 -9.74 -16.03 -14.99
N ALA A 125 -8.84 -16.66 -14.24
CA ALA A 125 -7.84 -16.01 -13.38
C ALA A 125 -8.46 -14.99 -12.40
N ALA A 126 -9.66 -15.31 -11.90
CA ALA A 126 -10.48 -14.40 -11.11
C ALA A 126 -11.11 -15.16 -9.92
N TRP A 127 -11.23 -14.45 -8.79
CA TRP A 127 -12.05 -14.93 -7.68
C TRP A 127 -13.52 -14.71 -8.01
N PHE A 128 -14.36 -15.66 -7.60
CA PHE A 128 -15.80 -15.50 -7.68
C PHE A 128 -16.45 -15.79 -6.34
N TRP A 129 -17.62 -15.19 -6.16
CA TRP A 129 -18.50 -15.41 -5.03
C TRP A 129 -19.86 -15.88 -5.54
N VAL A 130 -20.51 -16.77 -4.80
CA VAL A 130 -21.84 -17.26 -5.15
C VAL A 130 -22.84 -16.72 -4.14
N TRP A 131 -23.87 -16.03 -4.65
CA TRP A 131 -25.00 -15.63 -3.81
C TRP A 131 -25.93 -16.82 -3.65
N LEU A 132 -26.04 -17.33 -2.42
CA LEU A 132 -26.99 -18.37 -2.08
C LEU A 132 -28.33 -17.75 -1.71
N SER A 133 -29.37 -18.04 -2.50
CA SER A 133 -30.76 -17.77 -2.14
C SER A 133 -31.44 -19.06 -1.68
N GLU A 134 -32.60 -18.95 -1.01
CA GLU A 134 -33.41 -20.11 -0.61
C GLU A 134 -33.92 -20.94 -1.80
N GLU A 135 -33.85 -20.38 -3.02
CA GLU A 135 -34.23 -21.02 -4.28
C GLU A 135 -33.06 -21.69 -5.01
N SER A 136 -31.82 -21.51 -4.53
CA SER A 136 -30.64 -22.11 -5.14
C SER A 136 -30.67 -23.64 -5.00
N GLU A 137 -30.53 -24.35 -6.12
CA GLU A 137 -30.39 -25.82 -6.10
C GLU A 137 -29.04 -26.19 -5.45
N ASN A 138 -29.01 -27.23 -4.61
CA ASN A 138 -27.79 -27.79 -4.00
C ASN A 138 -27.01 -26.85 -3.06
N VAL A 139 -27.71 -26.04 -2.24
CA VAL A 139 -27.09 -25.15 -1.23
C VAL A 139 -26.02 -25.84 -0.38
N ASP A 140 -26.30 -27.04 0.13
CA ASP A 140 -25.37 -27.79 0.99
C ASP A 140 -24.07 -28.15 0.26
N ALA A 141 -24.15 -28.52 -1.02
CA ALA A 141 -22.97 -28.85 -1.83
C ALA A 141 -22.14 -27.59 -2.17
N ILE A 142 -22.80 -26.46 -2.44
CA ILE A 142 -22.13 -25.19 -2.77
C ILE A 142 -21.41 -24.60 -1.55
N LEU A 143 -21.93 -24.83 -0.34
CA LEU A 143 -21.27 -24.44 0.90
C LEU A 143 -19.99 -25.24 1.17
N GLU A 144 -19.95 -26.51 0.78
CA GLU A 144 -18.75 -27.35 0.88
C GLU A 144 -17.76 -27.09 -0.26
N ASP A 145 -18.26 -26.95 -1.49
CA ASP A 145 -17.46 -26.65 -2.67
C ASP A 145 -18.17 -25.62 -3.58
N ALA A 146 -17.62 -24.40 -3.61
CA ALA A 146 -18.15 -23.32 -4.43
C ALA A 146 -18.10 -23.62 -5.94
N TYR A 147 -17.29 -24.60 -6.40
CA TYR A 147 -17.23 -25.00 -7.80
C TYR A 147 -18.46 -25.78 -8.28
N GLU A 148 -19.31 -26.30 -7.38
CA GLU A 148 -20.56 -26.98 -7.73
C GLU A 148 -21.66 -26.01 -8.24
N SER A 149 -21.46 -24.70 -8.03
CA SER A 149 -22.35 -23.66 -8.57
C SER A 149 -22.31 -23.59 -10.09
N LYS A 150 -23.44 -23.23 -10.73
CA LYS A 150 -23.48 -22.95 -12.17
C LYS A 150 -22.69 -21.67 -12.47
N LYS A 151 -22.00 -21.61 -13.61
CA LYS A 151 -21.17 -20.44 -13.99
C LYS A 151 -21.95 -19.13 -14.04
N ASP A 152 -23.22 -19.19 -14.44
CA ASP A 152 -24.08 -18.01 -14.57
C ASP A 152 -24.51 -17.39 -13.22
N GLU A 153 -24.40 -18.15 -12.12
CA GLU A 153 -24.73 -17.72 -10.76
C GLU A 153 -23.51 -17.16 -10.01
N ARG A 154 -22.32 -17.17 -10.64
CA ARG A 154 -21.05 -16.73 -10.06
C ARG A 154 -20.81 -15.25 -10.29
N PHE A 155 -20.61 -14.51 -9.22
CA PHE A 155 -20.18 -13.12 -9.24
C PHE A 155 -18.65 -13.07 -9.28
N TYR A 156 -18.11 -12.96 -10.48
CA TYR A 156 -16.68 -12.80 -10.70
C TYR A 156 -16.18 -11.40 -10.33
N ILE A 157 -14.99 -11.35 -9.73
CA ILE A 157 -14.26 -10.12 -9.44
C ILE A 157 -13.11 -10.02 -10.44
N TYR A 158 -13.27 -9.15 -11.44
CA TYR A 158 -12.26 -8.97 -12.48
C TYR A 158 -11.23 -7.90 -12.11
N LYS A 159 -10.14 -7.90 -12.87
CA LYS A 159 -9.09 -6.88 -12.78
C LYS A 159 -9.66 -5.49 -13.13
N ASP A 160 -9.12 -4.46 -12.48
CA ASP A 160 -9.44 -3.04 -12.66
C ASP A 160 -10.85 -2.62 -12.22
N GLU A 161 -11.65 -3.54 -11.66
CA GLU A 161 -12.96 -3.25 -11.08
C GLU A 161 -12.85 -2.64 -9.68
N LEU A 162 -13.86 -1.83 -9.34
CA LEU A 162 -13.94 -1.15 -8.04
C LEU A 162 -14.50 -2.08 -6.99
N VAL A 163 -13.74 -2.22 -5.91
CA VAL A 163 -14.03 -3.11 -4.79
C VAL A 163 -13.99 -2.31 -3.49
N ARG A 164 -15.03 -2.50 -2.67
CA ARG A 164 -15.13 -1.99 -1.31
C ARG A 164 -14.67 -3.08 -0.35
N PHE A 165 -13.75 -2.73 0.55
CA PHE A 165 -13.14 -3.64 1.51
C PHE A 165 -12.96 -2.94 2.86
N VAL A 166 -12.86 -3.72 3.92
CA VAL A 166 -12.56 -3.27 5.29
C VAL A 166 -11.11 -3.58 5.61
N ILE A 167 -10.46 -2.70 6.35
CA ILE A 167 -9.11 -2.93 6.85
C ILE A 167 -9.15 -3.80 8.10
N ASP A 168 -8.46 -4.95 8.07
CA ASP A 168 -8.35 -5.84 9.23
C ASP A 168 -7.09 -5.56 10.04
N GLY A 169 -6.02 -5.15 9.38
CA GLY A 169 -4.76 -4.85 10.04
C GLY A 169 -3.65 -4.45 9.09
N ASP A 170 -2.52 -4.05 9.64
CA ASP A 170 -1.32 -3.69 8.89
C ASP A 170 -0.08 -4.42 9.42
N GLU A 171 0.89 -4.63 8.52
CA GLU A 171 2.13 -5.34 8.82
C GLU A 171 3.32 -4.57 8.23
N PHE A 172 4.31 -4.29 9.08
CA PHE A 172 5.55 -3.66 8.68
C PHE A 172 6.64 -4.71 8.57
N ASN A 173 7.30 -4.76 7.42
CA ASN A 173 8.44 -5.63 7.18
C ASN A 173 9.67 -4.76 6.97
N GLU A 174 10.60 -4.77 7.91
CA GLU A 174 11.87 -4.06 7.74
C GLU A 174 12.86 -5.01 7.07
N PRO A 175 13.19 -4.81 5.77
CA PRO A 175 14.14 -5.68 5.12
C PRO A 175 15.51 -5.45 5.75
N GLU A 176 16.12 -6.52 6.24
CA GLU A 176 17.51 -6.44 6.71
C GLU A 176 18.39 -5.96 5.55
N PRO A 177 19.34 -5.04 5.82
CA PRO A 177 20.25 -4.59 4.79
C PRO A 177 21.01 -5.81 4.24
N PRO A 178 21.19 -5.90 2.91
CA PRO A 178 21.91 -7.01 2.31
C PRO A 178 23.31 -7.11 2.94
N GLY A 179 23.60 -8.25 3.54
CA GLY A 179 24.87 -8.48 4.23
C GLY A 179 26.08 -8.35 3.30
N PRO A 180 27.30 -8.26 3.84
CA PRO A 180 28.52 -7.96 3.07
C PRO A 180 28.82 -8.97 1.95
N ASN A 181 28.26 -10.18 2.00
CA ASN A 181 28.39 -11.17 0.92
C ASN A 181 27.49 -10.89 -0.28
N ALA A 182 26.31 -10.27 -0.10
CA ALA A 182 25.46 -9.84 -1.21
C ALA A 182 26.07 -8.67 -1.99
N TRP A 183 26.93 -7.87 -1.34
CA TRP A 183 27.74 -6.84 -2.00
C TRP A 183 28.82 -7.42 -2.93
N LYS A 184 29.30 -8.65 -2.68
CA LYS A 184 30.32 -9.31 -3.52
C LYS A 184 29.78 -9.79 -4.88
N GLU A 185 28.46 -9.88 -5.01
CA GLU A 185 27.78 -10.23 -6.28
C GLU A 185 27.54 -9.00 -7.17
N SER A 186 27.86 -7.79 -6.70
CA SER A 186 27.99 -6.63 -7.58
C SER A 186 29.27 -6.77 -8.41
N ASN A 187 29.23 -6.43 -9.71
CA ASN A 187 30.37 -6.49 -10.63
C ASN A 187 31.50 -5.48 -10.30
N ALA A 188 31.59 -4.99 -9.06
CA ALA A 188 32.65 -4.13 -8.58
C ALA A 188 33.96 -4.94 -8.44
N GLY A 189 34.74 -4.99 -9.53
CA GLY A 189 36.12 -5.49 -9.51
C GLY A 189 36.52 -6.53 -10.55
N LYS A 190 35.72 -6.79 -11.60
CA LYS A 190 36.19 -7.63 -12.72
C LYS A 190 36.84 -6.79 -13.82
N ALA A 191 38.15 -7.01 -13.98
CA ALA A 191 39.08 -6.52 -15.01
C ALA A 191 39.18 -4.97 -15.19
N PRO A 192 40.39 -4.42 -15.44
CA PRO A 192 40.53 -2.99 -15.71
C PRO A 192 39.84 -2.65 -17.05
N GLY A 193 38.79 -1.83 -17.02
CA GLY A 193 38.15 -1.28 -18.23
C GLY A 193 36.63 -1.44 -18.35
N GLN A 194 35.94 -2.09 -17.40
CA GLN A 194 34.47 -2.10 -17.36
C GLN A 194 33.97 -1.13 -16.28
N THR A 195 33.26 -0.08 -16.69
CA THR A 195 32.44 0.74 -15.78
C THR A 195 31.27 -0.09 -15.31
N GLY A 196 31.49 -0.89 -14.26
CA GLY A 196 30.43 -1.58 -13.55
C GLY A 196 29.46 -0.56 -12.96
N THR A 197 28.19 -0.69 -13.26
CA THR A 197 27.13 0.01 -12.53
C THR A 197 26.97 -0.65 -11.16
N ASP A 198 26.85 0.13 -10.09
CA ASP A 198 26.52 -0.30 -8.71
C ASP A 198 25.09 -0.85 -8.58
N ALA A 199 24.61 -1.58 -9.59
CA ALA A 199 23.34 -2.27 -9.54
C ALA A 199 23.60 -3.64 -8.92
N ILE A 200 23.39 -3.75 -7.61
CA ILE A 200 23.20 -5.03 -6.94
C ILE A 200 22.03 -5.71 -7.66
N THR A 201 22.28 -6.82 -8.36
CA THR A 201 21.23 -7.69 -8.90
C THR A 201 20.54 -8.40 -7.75
N VAL A 202 19.74 -7.65 -6.98
CA VAL A 202 18.88 -8.22 -5.96
C VAL A 202 17.68 -8.81 -6.68
N ASP A 203 17.49 -10.13 -6.58
CA ASP A 203 16.27 -10.82 -7.00
C ASP A 203 15.05 -10.07 -6.45
N THR A 204 14.37 -9.32 -7.33
CA THR A 204 13.23 -8.47 -6.94
C THR A 204 12.04 -9.32 -6.51
N SER A 205 12.01 -10.60 -6.91
CA SER A 205 11.02 -11.62 -6.53
C SER A 205 11.02 -11.97 -5.03
N LYS A 206 12.10 -11.68 -4.31
CA LYS A 206 12.19 -11.94 -2.86
C LYS A 206 12.00 -10.68 -2.00
N ARG A 207 11.80 -9.51 -2.61
CA ARG A 207 11.57 -8.29 -1.85
C ARG A 207 10.17 -8.29 -1.26
N ILE A 208 10.09 -8.54 0.03
CA ILE A 208 8.88 -8.38 0.82
C ILE A 208 8.57 -6.87 0.87
N ALA A 209 7.34 -6.50 0.52
CA ALA A 209 6.89 -5.11 0.60
C ALA A 209 7.02 -4.61 2.05
N PRO A 210 7.61 -3.42 2.29
CA PRO A 210 7.92 -2.96 3.64
C PRO A 210 6.68 -2.53 4.44
N TYR A 211 5.58 -2.24 3.75
CA TYR A 211 4.27 -2.00 4.36
C TYR A 211 3.22 -2.81 3.61
N LYS A 212 2.51 -3.67 4.33
CA LYS A 212 1.40 -4.46 3.79
C LYS A 212 0.15 -4.19 4.61
N ILE A 213 -0.98 -4.07 3.93
CA ILE A 213 -2.28 -3.90 4.56
C ILE A 213 -3.09 -5.18 4.31
N LYS A 214 -3.61 -5.76 5.39
CA LYS A 214 -4.56 -6.88 5.36
C LYS A 214 -5.96 -6.32 5.36
N ALA A 215 -6.75 -6.75 4.41
CA ALA A 215 -8.13 -6.32 4.22
C ALA A 215 -9.06 -7.54 4.08
N SER A 216 -10.34 -7.30 4.35
CA SER A 216 -11.42 -8.28 4.25
C SER A 216 -12.63 -7.69 3.54
N MET A 217 -13.42 -8.56 2.92
CA MET A 217 -14.67 -8.31 2.23
C MET A 217 -15.77 -9.27 2.70
N SER A 218 -15.64 -9.84 3.90
CA SER A 218 -16.62 -10.79 4.43
C SER A 218 -17.90 -10.13 4.96
N ILE A 219 -17.89 -8.81 5.14
CA ILE A 219 -19.02 -8.06 5.70
C ILE A 219 -20.02 -7.70 4.60
N GLN A 220 -21.32 -7.78 4.90
CA GLN A 220 -22.38 -7.36 3.98
C GLN A 220 -22.20 -5.88 3.57
N GLY A 221 -22.43 -5.58 2.29
CA GLY A 221 -22.19 -4.25 1.72
C GLY A 221 -20.74 -3.98 1.31
N THR A 222 -19.82 -4.93 1.57
CA THR A 222 -18.48 -4.99 0.96
C THR A 222 -18.50 -5.97 -0.22
N GLY A 223 -17.50 -5.93 -1.10
CA GLY A 223 -17.63 -6.57 -2.41
C GLY A 223 -17.30 -5.63 -3.55
N MET A 224 -17.62 -6.04 -4.77
CA MET A 224 -17.65 -5.09 -5.88
C MET A 224 -18.70 -4.02 -5.62
N VAL A 225 -18.39 -2.77 -5.97
CA VAL A 225 -19.33 -1.66 -5.79
C VAL A 225 -20.63 -1.91 -6.56
N ASN A 226 -20.53 -2.53 -7.74
CA ASN A 226 -21.68 -2.81 -8.61
C ASN A 226 -22.67 -3.83 -8.04
N TRP A 227 -22.23 -4.72 -7.11
CA TRP A 227 -23.13 -5.70 -6.48
C TRP A 227 -24.20 -5.03 -5.60
N TRP A 228 -23.91 -3.82 -5.11
CA TRP A 228 -24.75 -3.12 -4.14
C TRP A 228 -25.44 -1.88 -4.72
N SER A 229 -25.17 -1.54 -5.98
CA SER A 229 -25.73 -0.34 -6.62
C SER A 229 -27.25 -0.41 -6.80
N GLU A 230 -27.82 -1.60 -7.00
CA GLU A 230 -29.28 -1.77 -7.16
C GLU A 230 -30.03 -1.65 -5.83
N ALA A 231 -29.40 -2.01 -4.70
CA ALA A 231 -30.01 -1.91 -3.38
C ALA A 231 -30.27 -0.45 -2.96
N GLN A 232 -29.45 0.51 -3.40
CA GLN A 232 -29.64 1.93 -3.09
C GLN A 232 -30.78 2.60 -3.88
N ALA A 233 -31.24 2.00 -4.98
CA ALA A 233 -32.31 2.58 -5.79
C ALA A 233 -33.70 2.38 -5.17
N VAL A 234 -33.86 1.40 -4.26
CA VAL A 234 -35.16 1.02 -3.70
C VAL A 234 -35.52 1.86 -2.46
N GLU A 235 -34.54 2.34 -1.69
CA GLU A 235 -34.79 3.20 -0.51
C GLU A 235 -35.01 4.69 -0.84
N GLY A 236 -34.82 5.10 -2.10
CA GLY A 236 -35.02 6.49 -2.55
C GLY A 236 -36.41 6.81 -3.11
N SER A 237 -37.33 5.84 -3.08
CA SER A 237 -38.67 5.95 -3.68
C SER A 237 -39.81 5.64 -2.71
N GLU A 238 -39.70 6.10 -1.46
CA GLU A 238 -40.83 6.22 -0.52
C GLU A 238 -40.95 7.66 0.02
#